data_AF-X8DFB6-F1
#
_entry.id   AF-X8DFB6-F1
#
_cell.length_a   1.000
_cell.length_b   1.000
_cell.length_c   1.000
_cell.angle_alpha   90.00
_cell.angle_beta   90.00
_cell.angle_gamma   90.00
#
_symmetry.space_group_name_H-M   'P 1'
#
loop_
_entity.id
_entity.type
_entity.pdbx_description
1 polymer ?
#
loop_
_entity_poly.entity_id
_entity_poly.type
_entity_poly.pdbx_seq_one_letter_code
_entity_poly.pdbx_strand_id
1 'polypeptide(L)' 'MCSAAHAWVGLGRIVYASSSAQLTQWLTELGAPPSPVASLPINEVAPGIQTDGPAPDLAEDVRALHVRFLRDA' A
#
# COMPACT_ATOMS: atom_id res chain seq x y z
N MET A 1 1.75 6.66 8.20
CA MET A 1 2.77 6.47 9.28
C MET A 1 4.14 6.12 8.70
N CYS A 2 4.28 4.96 8.04
CA CYS A 2 5.58 4.48 7.57
C CYS A 2 6.30 5.44 6.61
N SER A 3 5.58 6.08 5.68
CA SER A 3 6.16 7.08 4.76
C SER A 3 6.76 8.29 5.50
N ALA A 4 6.12 8.75 6.58
CA ALA A 4 6.64 9.85 7.40
C ALA A 4 7.90 9.42 8.15
N ALA A 5 7.89 8.24 8.76
CA ALA A 5 9.07 7.71 9.45
C ALA A 5 10.25 7.57 8.49
N HIS A 6 10.02 7.02 7.29
CA HIS A 6 11.01 6.87 6.23
C HIS A 6 11.66 8.21 5.85
N ALA A 7 10.85 9.27 5.70
CA ALA A 7 11.36 10.61 5.42
C ALA A 7 12.15 11.20 6.60
N TRP A 8 11.65 11.06 7.83
CA TRP A 8 12.31 11.61 9.03
C TRP A 8 13.70 11.03 9.27
N VAL A 9 13.90 9.75 8.97
CA VAL A 9 15.21 9.10 9.12
C VAL A 9 16.10 9.25 7.88
N GLY A 10 15.66 10.00 6.87
CA GLY A 10 16.46 10.29 5.67
C GLY A 10 16.71 9.08 4.78
N LEU A 11 15.80 8.11 4.76
CA LEU A 11 15.90 6.97 3.83
C LEU A 11 15.65 7.41 2.38
N GLY A 12 16.22 6.64 1.44
CA GLY A 12 16.19 6.94 0.01
C GLY A 12 14.92 6.46 -0.71
N ARG A 13 15.08 5.94 -1.93
CA ARG A 13 13.99 5.51 -2.81
C ARG A 13 13.10 4.42 -2.20
N ILE A 14 11.78 4.53 -2.40
CA ILE A 14 10.82 3.47 -2.11
C ILE A 14 10.37 2.82 -3.42
N VAL A 15 10.39 1.49 -3.48
CA VAL A 15 9.79 0.72 -4.57
C VAL A 15 8.71 -0.17 -3.95
N TYR A 16 7.50 -0.17 -4.50
CA TYR A 16 6.37 -0.90 -3.94
C TYR A 16 5.70 -1.81 -4.99
N ALA A 17 5.26 -3.00 -4.56
CA ALA A 17 4.60 -3.96 -5.44
C ALA A 17 3.14 -3.56 -5.74
N SER A 18 2.37 -3.20 -4.70
CA SER A 18 0.97 -2.79 -4.81
C SER A 18 0.75 -1.44 -4.12
N SER A 19 -0.08 -0.58 -4.71
CA SER A 19 -0.39 0.74 -4.13
C SER A 19 -1.43 0.66 -3.02
N SER A 20 -1.48 1.69 -2.17
CA SER A 20 -2.57 1.86 -1.18
C SER A 20 -3.95 1.99 -1.86
N ALA A 21 -4.00 2.47 -3.10
CA ALA A 21 -5.23 2.55 -3.89
C ALA A 21 -5.71 1.14 -4.31
N GLN A 22 -4.81 0.29 -4.82
CA GLN A 22 -5.13 -1.11 -5.12
C GLN A 22 -5.61 -1.85 -3.88
N LEU A 23 -4.91 -1.69 -2.74
CA LEU A 23 -5.34 -2.27 -1.47
C LEU A 23 -6.76 -1.83 -1.08
N THR A 24 -7.05 -0.53 -1.14
CA THR A 24 -8.36 0.02 -0.76
C THR A 24 -9.47 -0.51 -1.66
N GLN A 25 -9.20 -0.62 -2.97
CA GLN A 25 -10.13 -1.23 -3.92
C GLN A 25 -10.41 -2.69 -3.56
N TRP A 26 -9.37 -3.51 -3.38
CA TRP A 26 -9.54 -4.94 -3.07
C TRP A 26 -10.26 -5.16 -1.75
N LEU A 27 -9.93 -4.41 -0.69
CA LEU A 27 -10.62 -4.53 0.60
C LEU A 27 -12.10 -4.16 0.49
N THR A 28 -12.44 -3.15 -0.33
CA THR A 28 -13.83 -2.78 -0.61
C THR A 28 -14.56 -3.91 -1.35
N GLU A 29 -13.95 -4.47 -2.40
CA GLU A 29 -14.51 -5.60 -3.17
C GLU A 29 -14.72 -6.84 -2.30
N LEU A 30 -13.83 -7.07 -1.34
CA LEU A 30 -13.87 -8.22 -0.42
C LEU A 30 -14.77 -7.97 0.81
N GLY A 31 -15.42 -6.81 0.91
CA GLY A 31 -16.31 -6.46 2.01
C GLY A 31 -15.60 -6.29 3.36
N ALA A 32 -14.30 -6.02 3.35
CA ALA A 32 -13.52 -5.81 4.56
C ALA A 32 -13.86 -4.45 5.21
N PRO A 33 -13.74 -4.33 6.54
CA PRO A 33 -13.94 -3.06 7.22
C PRO A 33 -12.90 -2.01 6.77
N PRO A 34 -13.26 -0.72 6.76
CA PRO A 34 -12.33 0.34 6.39
C PRO A 34 -11.16 0.42 7.36
N SER A 35 -10.00 0.83 6.85
CA SER A 35 -8.82 1.12 7.66
C SER A 35 -9.09 2.31 8.60
N PRO A 36 -8.61 2.28 9.86
CA PRO A 36 -8.70 3.43 10.77
C PRO A 36 -7.78 4.59 10.36
N VAL A 37 -6.89 4.37 9.39
CA VAL A 37 -6.02 5.39 8.82
C VAL A 37 -6.29 5.55 7.32
N ALA A 38 -6.30 6.80 6.85
CA ALA A 38 -6.48 7.09 5.43
C ALA A 38 -5.33 6.51 4.58
N SER A 39 -5.69 5.91 3.44
CA SER A 39 -4.76 5.30 2.47
C SER A 39 -4.05 6.33 1.59
N LEU A 40 -3.37 7.31 2.22
CA LEU A 40 -2.65 8.36 1.49
C LEU A 40 -1.46 7.76 0.70
N PRO A 41 -1.20 8.22 -0.53
CA PRO A 41 -0.01 7.84 -1.28
C PRO A 41 1.26 8.35 -0.59
N ILE A 42 2.40 7.70 -0.86
CA ILE A 42 3.70 8.03 -0.24
C ILE A 42 4.02 9.52 -0.38
N ASN A 43 3.91 10.07 -1.60
CA ASN A 43 4.30 11.45 -1.89
C ASN A 43 3.34 12.51 -1.33
N GLU A 44 2.14 12.15 -0.88
CA GLU A 44 1.28 13.10 -0.14
C GLU A 44 1.78 13.28 1.30
N VAL A 45 2.36 12.22 1.89
CA VAL A 45 2.94 12.26 3.24
C VAL A 45 4.41 12.70 3.23
N ALA A 46 5.16 12.31 2.19
CA ALA A 46 6.60 12.52 2.07
C ALA A 46 6.95 12.97 0.63
N PRO A 47 6.73 14.25 0.29
CA PRO A 47 6.80 14.74 -1.09
C PRO A 47 8.16 14.53 -1.78
N GLY A 48 9.26 14.61 -1.04
CA GLY A 48 10.62 14.50 -1.59
C GLY A 48 11.12 13.07 -1.82
N ILE A 49 10.37 12.04 -1.45
CA ILE A 49 10.81 10.65 -1.61
C ILE A 49 10.60 10.20 -3.06
N GLN A 50 11.67 9.73 -3.70
CA GLN A 50 11.55 9.06 -4.99
C GLN A 50 10.78 7.75 -4.80
N THR A 51 9.76 7.55 -5.62
CA THR A 51 8.86 6.41 -5.48
C THR A 51 8.64 5.74 -6.84
N ASP A 52 8.82 4.42 -6.89
CA ASP A 52 8.50 3.59 -8.06
C ASP A 52 7.46 2.52 -7.72
N GLY A 53 6.55 2.26 -8.65
CA GLY A 53 5.49 1.26 -8.53
C GLY A 53 4.13 1.80 -8.99
N PRO A 54 3.07 0.96 -8.96
CA PRO A 54 3.10 -0.46 -8.58
C PRO A 54 3.83 -1.33 -9.61
N ALA A 55 4.10 -2.59 -9.24
CA ALA A 55 4.59 -3.62 -10.16
C ALA A 55 3.37 -4.42 -10.68
N PRO A 56 2.89 -4.18 -11.92
CA PRO A 56 1.64 -4.77 -12.41
C PRO A 56 1.67 -6.30 -12.42
N ASP A 57 2.82 -6.89 -12.75
CA ASP A 57 3.00 -8.34 -12.84
C ASP A 57 2.82 -9.05 -11.48
N LEU A 58 2.91 -8.33 -10.37
CA LEU A 58 2.70 -8.86 -9.01
C LEU A 58 1.31 -8.57 -8.44
N ALA A 59 0.46 -7.84 -9.16
CA ALA A 59 -0.80 -7.34 -8.60
C ALA A 59 -1.74 -8.47 -8.18
N GLU A 60 -1.92 -9.49 -9.03
CA GLU A 60 -2.79 -10.64 -8.72
C GLU A 60 -2.23 -11.50 -7.59
N ASP A 61 -0.91 -11.73 -7.55
CA ASP A 61 -0.27 -12.48 -6.48
C ASP A 61 -0.48 -11.79 -5.12
N VAL A 62 -0.29 -10.48 -5.05
CA VAL A 62 -0.52 -9.71 -3.82
C VAL A 62 -2.00 -9.70 -3.42
N ARG A 63 -2.92 -9.56 -4.39
CA ARG A 63 -4.36 -9.65 -4.12
C ARG A 63 -4.74 -11.02 -3.55
N ALA A 64 -4.18 -12.11 -4.07
CA ALA A 64 -4.41 -13.45 -3.56
C ALA A 64 -3.97 -13.62 -2.09
N LEU A 65 -2.90 -12.92 -1.67
CA LEU A 65 -2.50 -12.89 -0.26
C LEU A 65 -3.58 -12.25 0.63
N HIS A 66 -4.21 -11.16 0.18
CA HIS A 66 -5.31 -10.52 0.91
C HIS A 66 -6.55 -11.40 0.99
N VAL A 67 -6.92 -12.07 -0.11
CA VAL A 67 -8.02 -13.04 -0.12
C VAL A 67 -7.77 -14.17 0.87
N ARG A 68 -6.56 -14.74 0.87
CA ARG A 68 -6.19 -15.80 1.82
C ARG A 68 -6.27 -15.30 3.27
N PHE A 69 -5.71 -14.13 3.55
CA PHE A 69 -5.74 -13.54 4.89
C PHE A 69 -7.17 -13.36 5.41
N LEU A 70 -8.08 -12.82 4.59
CA LEU A 70 -9.46 -12.56 5.01
C LEU A 70 -10.32 -13.83 5.13
N ARG A 71 -9.97 -14.92 4.43
CA ARG A 71 -10.65 -16.21 4.61
C ARG A 71 -10.25 -16.87 5.93
N ASP A 72 -9.00 -16.68 6.34
CA ASP A 72 -8.40 -17.37 7.47
C ASP A 72 -8.46 -16.52 8.77
N ALA A 73 -8.99 -15.29 8.72
CA ALA A 73 -9.16 -14.34 9.83
C ALA A 73 -10.58 -14.37 10.41
#